data_AF-A0A366X5X5-F1
#
_entry.id   AF-A0A366X5X5-F1
#
_cell.length_a   1.000
_cell.length_b   1.000
_cell.length_c   1.000
_cell.angle_alpha   90.00
_cell.angle_beta   90.00
_cell.angle_gamma   90.00
#
_symmetry.space_group_name_H-M   'P 1'
#
loop_
_entity.id
_entity.type
_entity.pdbx_description
1 polymer ?
#
loop_
_entity_poly.entity_id
_entity_poly.type
_entity_poly.pdbx_seq_one_letter_code
_entity_poly.pdbx_strand_id
1 'polypeptide(L)'
;MTVDRQDIVAEARRWLGTPYVHQASVRGAGADCLGLLRGIWRALYGAEPESVPSYSMDWSEPQGDERMWDAARRNLTSKRPSELATGDVLLFRMRDGGIAKHVGVASEIGAVPRFIHAYSGHGVVENALSDPWRRRVVACFAFPLEVK
;
A
#
# COMPACT_ATOMS: atom_id res chain seq x y z
N MET A 1 6.37 -13.65 16.75
CA MET A 1 4.91 -13.41 16.71
C MET A 1 4.50 -13.60 15.25
N THR A 2 3.50 -14.43 14.96
CA THR A 2 3.04 -14.64 13.57
C THR A 2 2.00 -13.57 13.26
N VAL A 3 2.16 -12.85 12.16
CA VAL A 3 1.19 -11.84 11.73
C VAL A 3 0.18 -12.49 10.78
N ASP A 4 -1.11 -12.41 11.08
CA ASP A 4 -2.17 -12.90 10.19
C ASP A 4 -2.55 -11.81 9.16
N ARG A 5 -3.04 -12.25 8.01
CA ARG A 5 -3.72 -11.42 7.00
C ARG A 5 -4.85 -10.59 7.59
N GLN A 6 -5.60 -11.15 8.54
CA GLN A 6 -6.67 -10.42 9.22
C GLN A 6 -6.12 -9.28 10.10
N ASP A 7 -4.95 -9.46 10.73
CA ASP A 7 -4.31 -8.40 11.51
C ASP A 7 -3.90 -7.22 10.63
N ILE A 8 -3.39 -7.52 9.42
CA ILE A 8 -3.03 -6.49 8.42
C ILE A 8 -4.25 -5.65 8.05
N VAL A 9 -5.40 -6.28 7.79
CA VAL A 9 -6.62 -5.56 7.41
C VAL A 9 -7.24 -4.84 8.61
N ALA A 10 -7.23 -5.46 9.78
CA ALA A 10 -7.68 -4.82 11.02
C ALA A 10 -6.86 -3.56 11.30
N GLU A 11 -5.53 -3.63 11.18
CA GLU A 11 -4.67 -2.48 11.35
C GLU A 11 -4.95 -1.42 10.27
N ALA A 12 -5.00 -1.80 8.98
CA ALA A 12 -5.30 -0.87 7.89
C ALA A 12 -6.62 -0.10 8.12
N ARG A 13 -7.67 -0.78 8.63
CA ARG A 13 -8.96 -0.15 8.95
C ARG A 13 -8.88 0.89 10.06
N ARG A 14 -7.95 0.75 11.01
CA ARG A 14 -7.75 1.78 12.06
C ARG A 14 -7.28 3.11 11.49
N TRP A 15 -6.71 3.11 10.29
CA TRP A 15 -6.22 4.32 9.63
C TRP A 15 -7.30 5.10 8.89
N LEU A 16 -8.48 4.51 8.64
CA LEU A 16 -9.58 5.19 7.94
C LEU A 16 -9.88 6.56 8.56
N GLY A 17 -9.99 7.58 7.71
CA GLY A 17 -10.19 8.97 8.12
C GLY A 17 -8.91 9.75 8.47
N THR A 18 -7.73 9.11 8.47
CA THR A 18 -6.45 9.83 8.60
C THR A 18 -6.27 10.78 7.41
N PRO A 19 -6.00 12.08 7.60
CA PRO A 19 -5.88 13.04 6.50
C PRO A 19 -4.68 12.74 5.61
N TYR A 20 -4.75 13.16 4.34
CA TYR A 20 -3.62 13.00 3.43
C TYR A 20 -2.56 14.05 3.70
N VAL A 21 -1.36 13.61 4.09
CA VAL A 21 -0.20 14.49 4.25
C VAL A 21 1.00 13.78 3.62
N HIS A 22 1.57 14.39 2.58
CA HIS A 22 2.70 13.84 1.82
C HIS A 22 3.88 13.53 2.75
N GLN A 23 4.47 12.34 2.62
CA GLN A 23 5.54 11.75 3.45
C GLN A 23 5.17 11.47 4.93
N ALA A 24 3.97 11.83 5.38
CA ALA A 24 3.56 11.54 6.75
C ALA A 24 3.18 10.07 6.93
N SER A 25 3.27 9.58 8.17
CA SER A 25 2.90 8.22 8.55
C SER A 25 2.45 8.19 10.01
N VAL A 26 1.46 9.01 10.35
CA VAL A 26 0.91 9.13 11.70
C VAL A 26 -0.60 8.99 11.64
N ARG A 27 -1.11 7.89 12.19
CA ARG A 27 -2.55 7.59 12.22
C ARG A 27 -3.33 8.73 12.89
N GLY A 28 -4.38 9.19 12.23
CA GLY A 28 -5.21 10.31 12.69
C GLY A 28 -4.63 11.71 12.45
N ALA A 29 -3.33 11.84 12.13
CA ALA A 29 -2.67 13.14 11.94
C ALA A 29 -2.18 13.39 10.50
N GLY A 30 -1.83 12.33 9.76
CA GLY A 30 -1.37 12.46 8.38
C GLY A 30 -0.78 11.18 7.81
N ALA A 31 -1.17 10.81 6.60
CA ALA A 31 -0.57 9.70 5.86
C ALA A 31 -0.62 9.95 4.34
N ASP A 32 0.42 9.54 3.63
CA ASP A 32 0.28 9.23 2.20
C ASP A 32 0.21 7.72 1.97
N CYS A 33 0.19 7.28 0.70
CA CYS A 33 -0.03 5.87 0.39
C CYS A 33 1.08 4.97 0.96
N LEU A 34 2.34 5.39 0.86
CA LEU A 34 3.47 4.70 1.46
C LEU A 34 3.45 4.85 2.98
N GLY A 35 3.09 6.03 3.47
CA GLY A 35 2.89 6.32 4.89
C GLY A 35 1.90 5.38 5.56
N LEU A 36 0.76 5.08 4.93
CA LEU A 36 -0.17 4.06 5.41
C LEU A 36 0.52 2.69 5.53
N LEU A 37 1.19 2.25 4.47
CA LEU A 37 1.85 0.95 4.42
C LEU A 37 2.94 0.81 5.49
N ARG A 38 3.78 1.84 5.63
CA ARG A 38 4.79 1.95 6.69
C ARG A 38 4.14 1.91 8.07
N GLY A 39 2.98 2.55 8.24
CA GLY A 39 2.24 2.59 9.49
C GLY A 39 1.77 1.21 9.93
N ILE A 40 1.17 0.46 9.01
CA ILE A 40 0.77 -0.93 9.21
C ILE A 40 2.00 -1.78 9.55
N TRP A 41 3.10 -1.58 8.81
CA TRP A 41 4.35 -2.30 9.07
C TRP A 41 4.82 -2.06 10.51
N ARG A 42 4.88 -0.80 10.96
CA ARG A 42 5.35 -0.48 12.32
C ARG A 42 4.49 -1.11 13.41
N ALA A 43 3.17 -1.13 13.21
CA ALA A 43 2.24 -1.69 14.17
C ALA A 43 2.38 -3.22 14.32
N LEU A 44 2.71 -3.93 13.23
CA LEU A 44 2.68 -5.39 13.20
C LEU A 44 4.07 -6.05 13.27
N TYR A 45 5.11 -5.35 12.77
CA TYR A 45 6.48 -5.87 12.63
C TYR A 45 7.51 -5.05 13.40
N GLY A 46 7.14 -3.89 13.97
CA GLY A 46 8.06 -3.04 14.74
C GLY A 46 8.84 -2.05 13.86
N ALA A 47 10.14 -2.27 13.67
CA ALA A 47 10.95 -1.34 12.87
C ALA A 47 10.60 -1.45 11.37
N GLU A 48 10.61 -0.34 10.66
CA GLU A 48 10.48 -0.33 9.18
C GLU A 48 11.70 -0.99 8.54
N PRO A 49 11.54 -1.67 7.39
CA PRO A 49 12.60 -2.50 6.83
C PRO A 49 13.67 -1.70 6.09
N GLU A 50 13.34 -0.48 5.63
CA GLU A 50 14.28 0.45 5.01
C GLU A 50 13.91 1.89 5.35
N SER A 51 14.91 2.77 5.40
CA SER A 51 14.68 4.21 5.54
C SER A 51 14.14 4.79 4.24
N VAL A 52 13.05 5.55 4.34
CA VAL A 52 12.44 6.20 3.17
C VAL A 52 13.07 7.58 2.97
N PRO A 53 13.73 7.83 1.83
CA PRO A 53 14.27 9.16 1.54
C PRO A 53 13.14 10.17 1.34
N SER A 54 13.40 11.47 1.49
CA SER A 54 12.47 12.49 1.04
C SER A 54 12.22 12.36 -0.47
N TYR A 55 10.95 12.35 -0.89
CA TYR A 55 10.53 12.23 -2.27
C TYR A 55 9.49 13.28 -2.67
N SER A 56 9.50 13.74 -3.91
CA SER A 56 8.46 14.64 -4.45
C SER A 56 7.17 13.88 -4.80
N MET A 57 6.06 14.57 -5.08
CA MET A 57 4.85 13.90 -5.60
C MET A 57 5.08 13.30 -7.02
N ASP A 58 5.97 13.91 -7.79
CA ASP A 58 6.41 13.44 -9.11
C ASP A 58 7.63 12.51 -9.03
N TRP A 59 7.92 11.99 -7.84
CA TRP A 59 9.13 11.22 -7.60
C TRP A 59 9.33 10.14 -8.63
N SER A 60 10.50 10.16 -9.27
CA SER A 60 10.94 9.22 -10.29
C SER A 60 10.17 9.23 -11.62
N GLU A 61 9.13 10.03 -11.79
CA GLU A 61 8.39 10.08 -13.06
C GLU A 61 9.23 10.55 -14.26
N PRO A 62 10.11 11.56 -14.16
CA PRO A 62 10.90 12.00 -15.31
C PRO A 62 12.00 11.00 -15.70
N GLN A 63 12.48 10.18 -14.76
CA GLN A 63 13.49 9.15 -15.00
C GLN A 63 12.89 7.79 -15.38
N GLY A 64 11.65 7.52 -14.99
CA GLY A 64 11.02 6.22 -15.14
C GLY A 64 11.45 5.19 -14.09
N ASP A 65 12.12 5.60 -13.00
CA ASP A 65 12.60 4.67 -11.98
C ASP A 65 11.41 4.07 -11.19
N GLU A 66 11.27 2.76 -11.22
CA GLU A 66 10.21 2.00 -10.52
C GLU A 66 10.55 1.78 -9.03
N ARG A 67 10.97 2.84 -8.32
CA ARG A 67 11.54 2.75 -6.95
C ARG A 67 10.61 2.08 -5.95
N MET A 68 9.31 2.40 -5.99
CA MET A 68 8.32 1.80 -5.10
C MET A 68 8.14 0.30 -5.41
N TRP A 69 8.20 -0.08 -6.69
CA TRP A 69 8.16 -1.48 -7.09
C TRP A 69 9.40 -2.22 -6.55
N ASP A 70 10.59 -1.66 -6.75
CA ASP A 70 11.83 -2.28 -6.29
C ASP A 70 11.85 -2.43 -4.77
N ALA A 71 11.39 -1.42 -4.03
CA ALA A 71 11.21 -1.48 -2.58
C ALA A 71 10.21 -2.57 -2.17
N ALA A 72 9.07 -2.68 -2.85
CA ALA A 72 8.10 -3.74 -2.59
C ALA A 72 8.72 -5.13 -2.81
N ARG A 73 9.51 -5.34 -3.87
CA ARG A 73 10.17 -6.62 -4.15
C ARG A 73 11.24 -7.01 -3.14
N ARG A 74 11.92 -6.03 -2.53
CA ARG A 74 12.93 -6.28 -1.49
C ARG A 74 12.30 -6.65 -0.14
N ASN A 75 11.16 -6.04 0.18
CA ASN A 75 10.59 -6.08 1.53
C ASN A 75 9.32 -6.94 1.66
N LEU A 76 8.63 -7.22 0.55
CA LEU A 76 7.39 -7.99 0.50
C LEU A 76 7.57 -9.25 -0.37
N THR A 77 6.67 -10.21 -0.20
CA THR A 77 6.65 -11.44 -1.01
C THR A 77 5.78 -11.23 -2.25
N SER A 78 6.35 -11.31 -3.45
CA SER A 78 5.60 -11.18 -4.70
C SER A 78 4.55 -12.28 -4.85
N LYS A 79 3.36 -11.92 -5.34
CA LYS A 79 2.27 -12.85 -5.62
C LYS A 79 1.74 -12.70 -7.04
N ARG A 80 1.15 -13.77 -7.59
CA ARG A 80 0.40 -13.64 -8.85
C ARG A 80 -0.90 -12.88 -8.59
N PRO A 81 -1.35 -12.01 -9.51
CA PRO A 81 -2.63 -11.32 -9.36
C PRO A 81 -3.83 -12.27 -9.18
N SER A 82 -3.78 -13.48 -9.75
CA SER A 82 -4.80 -14.52 -9.58
C SER A 82 -4.88 -15.09 -8.16
N GLU A 83 -3.85 -14.86 -7.34
CA GLU A 83 -3.75 -15.35 -5.96
C GLU A 83 -4.03 -14.24 -4.94
N LEU A 84 -4.55 -13.10 -5.40
CA LEU A 84 -4.89 -11.97 -4.55
C LEU A 84 -5.75 -12.45 -3.38
N ALA A 85 -5.37 -12.04 -2.17
CA ALA A 85 -6.01 -12.40 -0.92
C ALA A 85 -6.12 -11.16 -0.03
N THR A 86 -7.05 -11.20 0.93
CA THR A 86 -7.19 -10.17 1.95
C THR A 86 -5.84 -9.97 2.68
N GLY A 87 -5.49 -8.72 2.94
CA GLY A 87 -4.21 -8.30 3.54
C GLY A 87 -3.05 -8.17 2.54
N ASP A 88 -3.22 -8.52 1.27
CA ASP A 88 -2.18 -8.28 0.27
C ASP A 88 -2.05 -6.78 -0.06
N VAL A 89 -0.83 -6.39 -0.44
CA VAL A 89 -0.47 -5.07 -0.94
C VAL A 89 -0.64 -5.05 -2.46
N LEU A 90 -1.44 -4.12 -2.94
CA LEU A 90 -1.63 -3.81 -4.35
C LEU A 90 -0.74 -2.63 -4.74
N LEU A 91 0.02 -2.80 -5.81
CA LEU A 91 0.82 -1.72 -6.41
C LEU A 91 0.14 -1.23 -7.69
N PHE A 92 0.02 0.08 -7.82
CA PHE A 92 -0.74 0.73 -8.88
C PHE A 92 0.14 1.67 -9.71
N ARG A 93 -0.16 1.68 -11.00
CA ARG A 93 0.24 2.72 -11.95
C ARG A 93 -0.95 3.62 -12.20
N MET A 94 -0.86 4.88 -11.77
CA MET A 94 -2.02 5.78 -11.76
C MET A 94 -2.39 6.33 -13.15
N ARG A 95 -1.43 6.34 -14.08
CA ARG A 95 -1.58 6.78 -15.46
C ARG A 95 -0.84 5.85 -16.42
N ASP A 96 -1.38 5.62 -17.60
CA ASP A 96 -0.70 4.85 -18.65
C ASP A 96 0.64 5.50 -18.99
N GLY A 97 1.68 4.68 -19.12
CA GLY A 97 3.07 5.13 -19.34
C GLY A 97 3.74 5.83 -18.15
N GLY A 98 3.06 6.01 -17.01
CA GLY A 98 3.69 6.46 -15.76
C GLY A 98 4.48 5.34 -15.08
N ILE A 99 5.02 5.61 -13.89
CA ILE A 99 5.62 4.56 -13.04
C ILE A 99 4.60 4.00 -12.04
N ALA A 100 4.90 2.87 -11.43
CA ALA A 100 4.15 2.32 -10.31
C ALA A 100 4.56 3.04 -9.02
N LYS A 101 3.67 3.90 -8.50
CA LYS A 101 3.98 4.80 -7.38
C LYS A 101 2.85 4.98 -6.36
N HIS A 102 1.83 4.15 -6.46
CA HIS A 102 0.70 4.19 -5.53
C HIS A 102 0.46 2.79 -4.97
N VAL A 103 0.19 2.68 -3.68
CA VAL A 103 -0.08 1.40 -2.99
C VAL A 103 -1.39 1.44 -2.20
N GLY A 104 -1.95 0.26 -1.99
CA GLY A 104 -3.08 0.03 -1.10
C GLY A 104 -3.10 -1.40 -0.59
N VAL A 105 -3.93 -1.67 0.42
CA VAL A 105 -4.08 -2.99 1.03
C VAL A 105 -5.45 -3.55 0.68
N ALA A 106 -5.50 -4.75 0.10
CA ALA A 106 -6.75 -5.44 -0.16
C ALA A 106 -7.48 -5.77 1.15
N SER A 107 -8.67 -5.21 1.35
CA SER A 107 -9.49 -5.42 2.54
C SER A 107 -10.58 -6.47 2.34
N GLU A 108 -10.94 -6.77 1.08
CA GLU A 108 -11.94 -7.78 0.71
C GLU A 108 -11.69 -8.30 -0.71
N ILE A 109 -11.84 -9.62 -0.95
CA ILE A 109 -11.62 -10.29 -2.25
C ILE A 109 -12.90 -10.98 -2.79
N GLY A 110 -14.04 -10.79 -2.11
CA GLY A 110 -15.31 -11.43 -2.45
C GLY A 110 -16.02 -10.84 -3.68
N ALA A 111 -17.35 -10.89 -3.67
CA ALA A 111 -18.18 -10.44 -4.79
C ALA A 111 -17.93 -8.96 -5.15
N VAL A 112 -17.61 -8.13 -4.16
CA VAL A 112 -17.21 -6.74 -4.34
C VAL A 112 -15.84 -6.54 -3.69
N PRO A 113 -14.75 -6.75 -4.43
CA PRO A 113 -13.42 -6.59 -3.85
C PRO A 113 -13.18 -5.14 -3.42
N ARG A 114 -12.43 -4.94 -2.34
CA ARG A 114 -12.16 -3.65 -1.71
C ARG A 114 -10.70 -3.51 -1.33
N PHE A 115 -10.25 -2.27 -1.23
CA PHE A 115 -8.91 -1.95 -0.78
C PHE A 115 -8.87 -0.63 0.00
N ILE A 116 -7.93 -0.53 0.92
CA ILE A 116 -7.67 0.65 1.74
C ILE A 116 -6.40 1.32 1.23
N HIS A 117 -6.47 2.63 0.99
CA HIS A 117 -5.32 3.44 0.56
C HIS A 117 -5.45 4.88 1.07
N ALA A 118 -4.32 5.57 1.17
CA ALA A 118 -4.33 7.02 1.34
C ALA A 118 -4.34 7.70 -0.02
N TYR A 119 -5.29 8.60 -0.24
CA TYR A 119 -5.51 9.27 -1.53
C TYR A 119 -5.49 10.78 -1.37
N SER A 120 -4.78 11.48 -2.25
CA SER A 120 -4.63 12.93 -2.20
C SER A 120 -6.01 13.63 -2.24
N GLY A 121 -6.17 14.68 -1.44
CA GLY A 121 -7.44 15.40 -1.28
C GLY A 121 -8.53 14.67 -0.48
N HIS A 122 -8.28 13.44 -0.01
CA HIS A 122 -9.28 12.63 0.71
C HIS A 122 -8.76 12.11 2.05
N GLY A 123 -7.52 11.59 2.10
CA GLY A 123 -6.98 10.85 3.24
C GLY A 123 -7.05 9.34 3.05
N VAL A 124 -7.00 8.60 4.15
CA VAL A 124 -7.11 7.13 4.15
C VAL A 124 -8.57 6.73 4.04
N VAL A 125 -8.90 6.02 2.96
CA VAL A 125 -10.25 5.60 2.61
C VAL A 125 -10.27 4.14 2.18
N GLU A 126 -11.44 3.52 2.27
CA GLU A 126 -11.71 2.20 1.68
C GLU A 126 -12.56 2.37 0.42
N ASN A 127 -12.05 1.88 -0.71
CA ASN A 127 -12.72 1.95 -2.00
C ASN A 127 -13.00 0.54 -2.53
N ALA A 128 -14.05 0.42 -3.34
CA ALA A 128 -14.23 -0.76 -4.18
C ALA A 128 -13.06 -0.85 -5.17
N LEU A 129 -12.49 -2.04 -5.33
CA LEU A 129 -11.52 -2.36 -6.37
C LEU A 129 -12.26 -2.59 -7.71
N SER A 130 -12.97 -1.56 -8.15
CA SER A 130 -13.72 -1.54 -9.41
C SER A 130 -12.80 -1.69 -10.62
N ASP A 131 -13.35 -1.98 -11.79
CA ASP A 131 -12.57 -2.18 -13.02
C ASP A 131 -11.56 -1.05 -13.33
N PRO A 132 -11.89 0.25 -13.18
CA PRO A 132 -10.91 1.31 -13.38
C PRO A 132 -9.73 1.26 -12.42
N TRP A 133 -9.92 0.84 -11.17
CA TRP A 133 -8.84 0.63 -10.22
C TRP A 133 -8.07 -0.65 -10.52
N ARG A 134 -8.79 -1.73 -10.83
CA ARG A 134 -8.21 -3.04 -11.09
C ARG A 134 -7.29 -3.04 -12.31
N ARG A 135 -7.62 -2.27 -13.36
CA ARG A 135 -6.76 -2.09 -14.55
C ARG A 135 -5.46 -1.35 -14.25
N ARG A 136 -5.39 -0.58 -13.16
CA ARG A 136 -4.18 0.13 -12.71
C ARG A 136 -3.27 -0.73 -11.84
N VAL A 137 -3.73 -1.89 -11.36
CA VAL A 137 -2.91 -2.81 -10.56
C VAL A 137 -1.87 -3.44 -11.47
N VAL A 138 -0.59 -3.22 -11.14
CA VAL A 138 0.55 -3.76 -11.89
C VAL A 138 1.28 -4.88 -11.15
N ALA A 139 1.12 -4.97 -9.82
CA ALA A 139 1.66 -6.05 -9.01
C ALA A 139 0.86 -6.26 -7.72
N CYS A 140 1.01 -7.46 -7.16
CA CYS A 140 0.44 -7.88 -5.89
C CYS A 140 1.54 -8.48 -5.01
N PHE A 141 1.53 -8.17 -3.72
CA PHE A 141 2.50 -8.66 -2.75
C PHE A 141 1.81 -9.07 -1.45
N ALA A 142 2.40 -10.02 -0.71
CA ALA A 142 2.06 -10.29 0.68
C ALA A 142 3.13 -9.71 1.61
N PHE A 143 2.71 -9.28 2.80
CA PHE A 143 3.66 -9.06 3.88
C PHE A 143 4.35 -10.38 4.27
N PRO A 144 5.59 -10.32 4.81
CA PRO A 144 6.24 -11.49 5.39
C PRO A 144 5.41 -12.03 6.56
N LEU A 145 5.17 -13.33 6.64
CA LEU A 145 4.38 -13.92 7.75
C LEU A 145 5.21 -14.16 9.02
N GLU A 146 6.53 -14.08 8.91
CA GLU A 146 7.47 -14.20 10.02
C GLU A 146 8.16 -12.85 10.26
N VAL A 147 8.20 -12.41 11.52
CA VAL A 147 9.01 -11.27 11.96
C VAL A 147 10.46 -11.75 11.99
N LYS A 148 11.32 -11.15 11.16
CA LYS A 148 12.77 -11.38 11.20
C LYS A 148 13.41 -10.82 12.47
#